data_AF-A0A1U7LJK3-F1
#
_entry.id   AF-A0A1U7LJK3-F1
#
_cell.length_a   1.000
_cell.length_b   1.000
_cell.length_c   1.000
_cell.angle_alpha   90.00
_cell.angle_beta   90.00
_cell.angle_gamma   90.00
#
_symmetry.space_group_name_H-M   'P 1'
#
loop_
_entity.id
_entity.type
_entity.pdbx_description
1 polymer ?
#
loop_
_entity_poly.entity_id
_entity_poly.type
_entity_poly.pdbx_seq_one_letter_code
_entity_poly.pdbx_strand_id
1 'polypeptide(L)'
;MFDASGRSSPVEESAEDIRVEGYDPLIAPALLQSEIPETSKSRKTTLVTRKNVQKILTGKDDRLIIVVGPCSIHDTDAAIEYAKLLKHVSERLCNDLLIIMRAYLEKPRTIAAWKGMLNDPDMDGTCNINKGLRVSRQLFCDLTHMGVPIATEMLDTVSPQVRLLNKKETQN
;
A
#
# COMPACT_ATOMS: atom_id res chain seq x y z
N MET A 1 -38.12 -44.95 29.57
CA MET A 1 -36.77 -44.97 30.16
C MET A 1 -35.82 -44.43 29.09
N PHE A 2 -35.73 -43.11 28.95
CA PHE A 2 -34.77 -42.41 28.11
C PHE A 2 -34.31 -41.21 28.94
N ASP A 3 -33.11 -41.32 29.48
CA ASP A 3 -32.51 -40.34 30.38
C ASP A 3 -31.83 -39.24 29.57
N ALA A 4 -32.09 -38.00 29.99
CA ALA A 4 -31.48 -36.79 29.51
C ALA A 4 -30.19 -36.55 30.29
N SER A 5 -29.04 -36.63 29.63
CA SER A 5 -27.83 -36.02 30.17
C SER A 5 -26.99 -35.44 29.03
N GLY A 6 -26.85 -34.12 29.08
CA GLY A 6 -25.93 -33.38 28.25
C GLY A 6 -24.51 -33.88 28.48
N ARG A 7 -23.85 -34.29 27.40
CA ARG A 7 -22.40 -34.28 27.33
C ARG A 7 -22.00 -32.98 26.67
N SER A 8 -21.66 -32.00 27.50
CA SER A 8 -20.74 -30.94 27.09
C SER A 8 -19.49 -31.62 26.52
N SER A 9 -19.18 -31.34 25.27
CA SER A 9 -17.87 -31.64 24.69
C SER A 9 -16.80 -31.12 25.65
N PRO A 10 -15.72 -31.88 25.92
CA PRO A 10 -14.61 -31.35 26.70
C PRO A 10 -14.06 -30.13 25.96
N VAL A 11 -13.93 -29.00 26.66
CA VAL A 11 -13.12 -27.88 26.15
C VAL A 11 -11.69 -28.41 26.14
N GLU A 12 -11.17 -28.77 24.96
CA GLU A 12 -9.75 -29.08 24.83
C GLU A 12 -8.95 -27.86 25.30
N GLU A 13 -8.03 -28.08 26.23
CA GLU A 13 -6.99 -27.11 26.60
C GLU A 13 -6.04 -26.95 25.39
N SER A 14 -6.50 -26.22 24.38
CA SER A 14 -5.71 -25.84 23.22
C SER A 14 -4.61 -24.87 23.67
N ALA A 15 -3.36 -25.32 23.59
CA ALA A 15 -2.20 -24.43 23.75
C ALA A 15 -2.05 -23.46 22.55
N GLU A 16 -2.77 -23.73 21.47
CA GLU A 16 -2.75 -22.96 20.23
C GLU A 16 -3.79 -21.83 20.29
N ASP A 17 -3.41 -20.65 19.80
CA ASP A 17 -4.31 -19.52 19.53
C ASP A 17 -5.14 -18.98 20.70
N ILE A 18 -4.65 -19.15 21.93
CA ILE A 18 -5.29 -18.74 23.20
C ILE A 18 -5.73 -17.26 23.20
N ARG A 19 -5.06 -16.38 22.43
CA ARG A 19 -5.34 -14.94 22.36
C ARG A 19 -5.68 -14.45 20.94
N VAL A 20 -6.18 -15.34 20.09
CA VAL A 20 -6.57 -14.99 18.71
C VAL A 20 -8.09 -14.89 18.64
N GLU A 21 -8.60 -13.73 18.25
CA GLU A 21 -10.05 -13.52 18.09
C GLU A 21 -10.61 -14.17 16.81
N GLY A 22 -9.78 -14.29 15.76
CA GLY A 22 -10.17 -14.91 14.51
C GLY A 22 -9.10 -14.83 13.43
N TYR A 23 -9.37 -15.51 12.32
CA TYR A 23 -8.53 -15.52 11.12
C TYR A 23 -9.35 -15.15 9.89
N ASP A 24 -8.95 -14.06 9.24
CA ASP A 24 -9.50 -13.68 7.96
C ASP A 24 -8.47 -13.88 6.84
N PRO A 25 -8.77 -14.68 5.80
CA PRO A 25 -7.84 -14.89 4.71
C PRO A 25 -7.66 -13.60 3.90
N LEU A 26 -6.39 -13.30 3.61
CA LEU A 26 -6.03 -12.18 2.74
C LEU A 26 -6.11 -12.58 1.26
N ILE A 27 -6.51 -11.63 0.42
CA ILE A 27 -6.49 -11.79 -1.03
C ILE A 27 -5.07 -12.09 -1.52
N ALA A 28 -4.94 -13.11 -2.37
CA ALA A 28 -3.67 -13.46 -2.98
C ALA A 28 -3.16 -12.30 -3.86
N PRO A 29 -1.85 -11.94 -3.79
CA PRO A 29 -1.28 -10.86 -4.59
C PRO A 29 -1.54 -11.01 -6.09
N ALA A 30 -1.50 -12.24 -6.61
CA ALA A 30 -1.73 -12.52 -8.03
C ALA A 30 -3.17 -12.21 -8.46
N LEU A 31 -4.15 -12.48 -7.59
CA LEU A 31 -5.55 -12.16 -7.86
C LEU A 31 -5.73 -10.64 -7.90
N LEU A 32 -5.17 -9.92 -6.92
CA LEU A 32 -5.24 -8.47 -6.88
C LEU A 32 -4.54 -7.81 -8.09
N GLN A 33 -3.43 -8.38 -8.56
CA GLN A 33 -2.75 -7.92 -9.78
C GLN A 33 -3.57 -8.15 -11.05
N SER A 34 -4.39 -9.21 -11.07
CA SER A 34 -5.30 -9.48 -12.19
C SER A 34 -6.55 -8.59 -12.16
N GLU A 35 -7.08 -8.28 -10.96
CA GLU A 35 -8.22 -7.38 -10.77
C GLU A 35 -7.85 -5.94 -11.13
N ILE A 36 -6.67 -5.48 -10.68
CA ILE A 36 -6.17 -4.12 -10.92
C ILE A 36 -4.81 -4.24 -11.63
N PRO A 37 -4.79 -4.36 -12.97
CA PRO A 37 -3.56 -4.51 -13.72
C PRO A 37 -2.78 -3.20 -13.80
N GLU A 38 -1.46 -3.32 -13.76
CA GLU A 38 -0.59 -2.18 -13.98
C GLU A 38 -0.71 -1.68 -15.44
N THR A 39 -0.97 -0.38 -15.61
CA THR A 39 -1.02 0.23 -16.95
C THR A 39 0.38 0.40 -17.54
N SER A 40 0.49 0.43 -18.87
CA SER A 40 1.76 0.68 -19.57
C SER A 40 2.40 2.03 -19.18
N LYS A 41 1.57 3.05 -18.91
CA LYS A 41 2.02 4.35 -18.39
C LYS A 41 2.59 4.24 -16.99
N SER A 42 1.86 3.58 -16.07
CA SER A 42 2.37 3.30 -14.71
C SER A 42 3.74 2.65 -14.76
N ARG A 43 3.87 1.59 -15.56
CA ARG A 43 5.13 0.85 -15.70
C ARG A 43 6.26 1.74 -16.19
N LYS A 44 5.99 2.59 -17.18
CA LYS A 44 6.97 3.55 -17.71
C LYS A 44 7.39 4.55 -16.63
N THR A 45 6.44 5.14 -15.90
CA THR A 45 6.69 6.07 -14.80
C THR A 45 7.61 5.42 -13.76
N THR A 46 7.27 4.23 -13.29
CA THR A 46 8.05 3.48 -12.29
C THR A 46 9.48 3.20 -12.77
N LEU A 47 9.63 2.66 -13.99
CA LEU A 47 10.94 2.30 -14.53
C LEU A 47 11.84 3.52 -14.77
N VAL A 48 11.28 4.60 -15.33
CA VAL A 48 12.04 5.83 -15.58
C VAL A 48 12.47 6.46 -14.25
N THR A 49 11.57 6.54 -13.27
CA THR A 49 11.89 7.11 -11.97
C THR A 49 12.96 6.30 -11.25
N ARG A 50 12.86 4.96 -11.22
CA ARG A 50 13.89 4.12 -10.61
C ARG A 50 15.27 4.35 -11.24
N LYS A 51 15.33 4.46 -12.57
CA LYS A 51 16.58 4.78 -13.29
C LYS A 51 17.12 6.16 -12.92
N ASN A 52 16.25 7.17 -12.82
CA ASN A 52 16.66 8.53 -12.46
C ASN A 52 17.16 8.59 -11.01
N VAL A 53 16.45 7.95 -10.07
CA VAL A 53 16.90 7.80 -8.68
C VAL A 53 18.28 7.14 -8.62
N GLN A 54 18.49 6.04 -9.36
CA GLN A 54 19.79 5.38 -9.42
C GLN A 54 20.90 6.30 -9.95
N LYS A 55 20.63 7.09 -11.00
CA LYS A 55 21.61 8.04 -11.53
C LYS A 55 21.99 9.10 -10.51
N ILE A 56 21.00 9.67 -9.82
CA ILE A 56 21.23 10.70 -8.79
C ILE A 56 22.04 10.12 -7.62
N LEU A 57 21.63 8.95 -7.11
CA LEU A 57 22.34 8.28 -6.01
C LEU A 57 23.77 7.86 -6.38
N THR A 58 24.06 7.65 -7.67
CA THR A 58 25.40 7.31 -8.17
C THR A 58 26.19 8.54 -8.64
N GLY A 59 25.67 9.76 -8.45
CA GLY A 59 26.34 11.01 -8.84
C GLY A 59 26.44 11.23 -10.36
N LYS A 60 25.66 10.49 -11.17
CA LYS A 60 25.61 10.64 -12.64
C LYS A 60 24.59 11.69 -13.10
N ASP A 61 23.84 12.26 -12.16
CA ASP A 61 22.79 13.25 -12.32
C ASP A 61 22.84 14.09 -11.05
N ASP A 62 22.93 15.41 -11.19
CA ASP A 62 23.16 16.38 -10.11
C ASP A 62 21.85 16.90 -9.48
N ARG A 63 20.70 16.45 -9.99
CA ARG A 63 19.38 16.81 -9.45
C ARG A 63 19.16 16.30 -8.03
N LEU A 64 18.32 17.01 -7.28
CA LEU A 64 17.95 16.62 -5.93
C LEU A 64 16.66 15.79 -5.90
N ILE A 65 16.67 14.67 -5.17
CA ILE A 65 15.47 13.86 -4.93
C ILE A 65 14.65 14.51 -3.81
N ILE A 66 13.37 14.78 -4.08
CA ILE A 66 12.43 15.35 -3.11
C ILE A 66 11.25 14.40 -2.93
N VAL A 67 11.07 13.90 -1.71
CA VAL A 67 9.89 13.11 -1.33
C VAL A 67 8.92 14.00 -0.55
N VAL A 68 7.79 14.35 -1.15
CA VAL A 68 6.84 15.32 -0.57
C VAL A 68 5.39 14.89 -0.79
N GLY A 69 4.53 15.13 0.20
CA GLY A 69 3.14 14.74 0.14
C GLY A 69 2.48 14.69 1.52
N PRO A 70 1.21 14.27 1.57
CA PRO A 70 0.49 14.12 2.83
C PRO A 70 1.20 13.15 3.78
N CYS A 71 0.98 13.36 5.08
CA CYS A 71 1.60 12.52 6.11
C CYS A 71 1.10 11.06 6.04
N SER A 72 -0.19 10.89 5.78
CA SER A 72 -0.87 9.63 5.47
C SER A 72 -2.12 9.93 4.63
N ILE A 73 -2.41 9.08 3.65
CA ILE A 73 -3.56 9.19 2.77
C ILE A 73 -4.76 8.51 3.46
N HIS A 74 -5.85 9.24 3.59
CA HIS A 74 -7.14 8.76 4.10
C HIS A 74 -8.29 9.01 3.13
N ASP A 75 -8.06 9.83 2.09
CA ASP A 75 -9.01 10.16 1.02
C ASP A 75 -8.28 10.04 -0.32
N THR A 76 -8.82 9.19 -1.21
CA THR A 76 -8.25 8.93 -2.53
C THR A 76 -8.43 10.10 -3.49
N ASP A 77 -9.56 10.80 -3.42
CA ASP A 77 -9.88 11.89 -4.33
C ASP A 77 -8.99 13.10 -4.04
N ALA A 78 -8.82 13.43 -2.76
CA ALA A 78 -7.88 14.44 -2.32
C ALA A 78 -6.43 14.10 -2.71
N ALA A 79 -6.04 12.81 -2.66
CA ALA A 79 -4.71 12.38 -3.09
C ALA A 79 -4.49 12.57 -4.59
N ILE A 80 -5.50 12.28 -5.41
CA ILE A 80 -5.47 12.49 -6.87
C ILE A 80 -5.37 13.99 -7.20
N GLU A 81 -6.15 14.84 -6.54
CA GLU A 81 -6.09 16.29 -6.71
C GLU A 81 -4.69 16.83 -6.34
N TYR A 82 -4.15 16.39 -5.20
CA TYR A 82 -2.79 16.74 -4.81
C TYR A 82 -1.75 16.31 -5.86
N ALA A 83 -1.91 15.11 -6.44
CA ALA A 83 -1.01 14.60 -7.46
C ALA A 83 -1.06 15.43 -8.76
N LYS A 84 -2.24 15.93 -9.16
CA LYS A 84 -2.36 16.84 -10.31
C LYS A 84 -1.56 18.12 -10.08
N LEU A 85 -1.71 18.74 -8.90
CA LEU A 85 -0.98 19.96 -8.55
C LEU A 85 0.53 19.70 -8.48
N LEU A 86 0.95 18.60 -7.85
CA LEU A 86 2.35 18.23 -7.72
C LEU A 86 2.98 17.96 -9.09
N LYS A 87 2.25 17.36 -10.02
CA LYS A 87 2.73 17.10 -11.38
C LYS A 87 3.12 18.39 -12.10
N HIS A 88 2.27 19.42 -12.05
CA HIS A 88 2.58 20.72 -12.67
C HIS A 88 3.86 21.35 -12.08
N VAL A 89 4.07 21.23 -10.76
CA VAL A 89 5.30 21.70 -10.12
C VAL A 89 6.50 20.87 -10.53
N SER A 90 6.34 19.54 -10.59
CA SER A 90 7.40 18.62 -11.00
C SER A 90 7.85 18.84 -12.45
N GLU A 91 6.94 19.17 -13.36
CA GLU A 91 7.27 19.48 -14.75
C GLU A 91 8.07 20.79 -14.84
N ARG A 92 7.69 21.81 -14.07
CA ARG A 92 8.39 23.10 -14.05
C ARG A 92 9.81 23.00 -13.49
N LEU A 93 10.04 22.14 -12.50
CA LEU A 93 11.31 22.01 -11.78
C LEU A 93 12.14 20.79 -12.20
N CYS A 94 11.78 20.13 -13.31
CA CYS A 94 12.35 18.83 -13.69
C CYS A 94 13.85 18.84 -14.01
N ASN A 95 14.41 20.02 -14.33
CA ASN A 95 15.83 20.20 -14.60
C ASN A 95 16.69 20.13 -13.34
N ASP A 96 16.16 20.53 -12.18
CA ASP A 96 16.90 20.63 -10.92
C ASP A 96 16.44 19.58 -9.89
N LEU A 97 15.17 19.15 -9.96
CA LEU A 97 14.54 18.30 -8.96
C LEU A 97 13.92 17.05 -9.57
N LEU A 98 14.09 15.92 -8.88
CA LEU A 98 13.27 14.72 -9.05
C LEU A 98 12.25 14.63 -7.92
N ILE A 99 11.04 15.12 -8.18
CA ILE A 99 9.95 15.15 -7.20
C ILE A 99 9.20 13.80 -7.22
N ILE A 100 9.05 13.20 -6.04
CA ILE A 100 8.34 11.94 -5.80
C ILE A 100 7.26 12.18 -4.75
N MET A 101 6.02 11.80 -5.07
CA MET A 101 4.90 11.94 -4.15
C MET A 101 5.02 10.96 -2.99
N ARG A 102 4.94 11.47 -1.76
CA ARG A 102 4.77 10.64 -0.57
C ARG A 102 3.35 10.07 -0.53
N ALA A 103 3.22 8.75 -0.53
CA ALA A 103 1.95 8.03 -0.57
C ALA A 103 1.86 6.99 0.56
N TYR A 104 1.88 7.45 1.81
CA TYR A 104 1.85 6.58 2.99
C TYR A 104 0.39 6.26 3.33
N LEU A 105 0.06 5.00 3.56
CA LEU A 105 -1.32 4.56 3.83
C LEU A 105 -1.63 4.45 5.32
N GLU A 106 -0.58 4.37 6.14
CA GLU A 106 -0.65 4.07 7.56
C GLU A 106 0.40 4.90 8.28
N LYS A 107 0.23 5.11 9.58
CA LYS A 107 1.27 5.71 10.43
C LYS A 107 1.34 4.89 11.72
N PRO A 108 2.50 4.28 12.05
CA PRO A 108 2.62 3.47 13.26
C PRO A 108 2.30 4.32 14.50
N ARG A 109 1.54 3.74 15.43
CA ARG A 109 1.09 4.37 16.67
C ARG A 109 1.26 3.40 17.83
N THR A 110 1.62 3.95 18.98
CA THR A 110 1.67 3.22 20.26
C THR A 110 0.35 3.28 21.04
N ILE A 111 -0.56 4.17 20.64
CA ILE A 111 -1.86 4.41 21.26
C ILE A 111 -2.95 3.99 20.26
N ALA A 112 -4.08 3.46 20.76
CA ALA A 112 -5.24 3.14 19.96
C ALA A 112 -5.74 4.39 19.20
N ALA A 113 -5.55 4.37 17.88
CA ALA A 113 -5.98 5.40 16.94
C ALA A 113 -6.29 4.68 15.61
N TRP A 114 -6.81 5.43 14.63
CA TRP A 114 -7.09 4.88 13.31
C TRP A 114 -5.86 4.16 12.71
N LYS A 115 -6.07 2.93 12.27
CA LYS A 115 -5.01 2.00 11.82
C LYS A 115 -4.48 2.31 10.42
N GLY A 116 -5.11 3.24 9.69
CA GLY A 116 -4.75 3.64 8.33
C GLY A 116 -5.67 3.06 7.26
N MET A 117 -5.60 3.62 6.05
CA MET A 117 -6.53 3.32 4.94
C MET A 117 -6.46 1.86 4.51
N LEU A 118 -5.30 1.22 4.66
CA LEU A 118 -5.18 -0.18 4.33
C LEU A 118 -5.93 -1.07 5.31
N ASN A 119 -5.74 -0.84 6.60
CA ASN A 119 -6.31 -1.70 7.63
C ASN A 119 -7.79 -1.42 7.83
N ASP A 120 -8.19 -0.15 7.80
CA ASP A 120 -9.54 0.30 8.11
C ASP A 120 -9.97 1.40 7.11
N PRO A 121 -10.29 1.04 5.86
CA PRO A 121 -10.56 2.00 4.78
C PRO A 121 -11.79 2.86 5.05
N ASP A 122 -12.77 2.35 5.79
CA ASP A 122 -14.03 3.03 6.08
C ASP A 122 -14.00 3.86 7.39
N MET A 123 -12.87 3.82 8.12
CA MET A 123 -12.68 4.51 9.40
C MET A 123 -13.73 4.15 10.48
N ASP A 124 -14.35 2.96 10.38
CA ASP A 124 -15.41 2.48 11.26
C ASP A 124 -14.95 1.38 12.23
N GLY A 125 -13.67 0.97 12.15
CA GLY A 125 -13.09 -0.06 12.98
C GLY A 125 -13.36 -1.49 12.50
N THR A 126 -14.04 -1.69 11.37
CA THR A 126 -14.32 -3.02 10.80
C THR A 126 -13.07 -3.77 10.36
N CYS A 127 -11.96 -3.05 10.18
CA CYS A 127 -10.66 -3.63 9.82
C CYS A 127 -10.68 -4.43 8.50
N ASN A 128 -11.43 -3.97 7.49
CA ASN A 128 -11.54 -4.67 6.21
C ASN A 128 -10.29 -4.49 5.33
N ILE A 129 -9.26 -5.29 5.63
CA ILE A 129 -7.97 -5.26 4.92
C ILE A 129 -8.13 -5.60 3.43
N ASN A 130 -8.99 -6.55 3.08
CA ASN A 130 -9.19 -6.95 1.68
C ASN A 130 -9.77 -5.82 0.80
N LYS A 131 -10.61 -4.97 1.38
CA LYS A 131 -11.07 -3.73 0.73
C LYS A 131 -9.95 -2.71 0.67
N GLY A 132 -9.23 -2.50 1.77
CA GLY A 132 -8.11 -1.56 1.83
C GLY A 132 -7.01 -1.86 0.81
N LEU A 133 -6.68 -3.14 0.59
CA LEU A 133 -5.69 -3.58 -0.41
C LEU A 133 -6.12 -3.20 -1.84
N ARG A 134 -7.41 -3.34 -2.17
CA ARG A 134 -7.96 -2.93 -3.48
C ARG A 134 -7.91 -1.43 -3.66
N VAL A 135 -8.40 -0.67 -2.70
CA VAL A 135 -8.41 0.80 -2.74
C VAL A 135 -6.99 1.35 -2.86
N SER A 136 -6.07 0.83 -2.05
CA SER A 136 -4.67 1.26 -2.03
C SER A 136 -3.96 0.97 -3.35
N ARG A 137 -4.17 -0.23 -3.91
CA ARG A 137 -3.58 -0.60 -5.21
C ARG A 137 -4.15 0.25 -6.34
N GLN A 138 -5.47 0.45 -6.36
CA GLN A 138 -6.12 1.28 -7.36
C GLN A 138 -5.54 2.70 -7.34
N LEU A 139 -5.47 3.31 -6.15
CA LEU A 139 -4.86 4.62 -5.95
C LEU A 139 -3.42 4.68 -6.48
N PHE A 140 -2.58 3.69 -6.13
CA PHE A 140 -1.20 3.67 -6.62
C PHE A 140 -1.12 3.56 -8.13
N CYS A 141 -1.94 2.72 -8.76
CA CYS A 141 -2.02 2.61 -10.21
C CYS A 141 -2.50 3.91 -10.87
N ASP A 142 -3.46 4.62 -10.27
CA ASP A 142 -3.98 5.88 -10.80
C ASP A 142 -2.93 7.00 -10.74
N LEU A 143 -2.24 7.13 -9.59
CA LEU A 143 -1.17 8.11 -9.40
C LEU A 143 -0.02 7.90 -10.40
N THR A 144 0.45 6.66 -10.57
CA THR A 144 1.53 6.35 -11.51
C THR A 144 1.08 6.42 -12.97
N HIS A 145 -0.19 6.11 -13.27
CA HIS A 145 -0.77 6.30 -14.60
C HIS A 145 -0.76 7.78 -15.02
N MET A 146 -1.00 8.69 -14.07
CA MET A 146 -0.90 10.13 -14.30
C MET A 146 0.54 10.61 -14.56
N GLY A 147 1.55 9.76 -14.37
CA GLY A 147 2.95 10.11 -14.53
C GLY A 147 3.61 10.62 -13.25
N VAL A 148 2.93 10.51 -12.10
CA VAL A 148 3.46 10.94 -10.81
C VAL A 148 4.14 9.75 -10.14
N PRO A 149 5.46 9.78 -9.90
CA PRO A 149 6.11 8.74 -9.13
C PRO A 149 5.70 8.81 -7.66
N ILE A 150 5.59 7.65 -7.01
CA ILE A 150 5.18 7.53 -5.61
C ILE A 150 6.28 6.87 -4.77
N ALA A 151 6.34 7.25 -3.50
CA ALA A 151 7.14 6.62 -2.45
C ALA A 151 6.22 6.28 -1.27
N THR A 152 6.24 5.02 -0.85
CA THR A 152 5.51 4.53 0.33
C THR A 152 6.44 3.82 1.29
N GLU A 153 6.07 3.81 2.56
CA GLU A 153 6.71 3.01 3.58
C GLU A 153 6.20 1.56 3.54
N MET A 154 7.08 0.62 3.87
CA MET A 154 6.76 -0.80 4.04
C MET A 154 6.86 -1.14 5.53
N LEU A 155 5.70 -1.30 6.18
CA LEU A 155 5.61 -1.55 7.64
C LEU A 155 5.63 -3.04 7.99
N ASP A 156 5.40 -3.91 7.01
CA ASP A 156 5.39 -5.36 7.17
C ASP A 156 5.97 -6.05 5.91
N THR A 157 6.17 -7.38 6.00
CA THR A 157 6.80 -8.19 4.95
C THR A 157 5.83 -8.74 3.89
N VAL A 158 4.51 -8.65 4.12
CA VAL A 158 3.45 -9.22 3.26
C VAL A 158 2.90 -8.16 2.30
N SER A 159 2.61 -6.98 2.81
CA SER A 159 2.14 -5.79 2.12
C SER A 159 2.93 -5.43 0.85
N PRO A 160 4.26 -5.56 0.76
CA PRO A 160 5.01 -5.23 -0.45
C PRO A 160 4.60 -6.08 -1.66
N GLN A 161 4.30 -7.36 -1.44
CA GLN A 161 3.88 -8.30 -2.49
C GLN A 161 2.53 -7.90 -3.07
N VAL A 162 1.65 -7.36 -2.22
CA VAL A 162 0.29 -6.96 -2.58
C VAL A 162 0.26 -5.54 -3.17
N ARG A 163 1.11 -4.64 -2.66
CA ARG A 163 1.11 -3.20 -2.99
C ARG A 163 1.93 -2.82 -4.24
N LEU A 164 3.08 -3.45 -4.48
CA LEU A 164 4.08 -2.89 -5.43
C LEU A 164 4.73 -3.89 -6.40
N LEU A 165 4.80 -5.18 -6.04
CA LEU A 165 5.66 -6.11 -6.78
C LEU A 165 4.91 -6.86 -7.88
N ASN A 166 5.29 -6.64 -9.14
CA ASN A 166 5.10 -7.66 -10.17
C ASN A 166 6.09 -8.80 -9.87
N LYS A 167 5.60 -10.03 -9.67
CA LYS A 167 6.42 -11.23 -9.36
C LYS A 167 7.60 -11.48 -10.32
N LYS A 168 7.62 -10.84 -11.51
CA LYS A 168 8.69 -10.98 -12.50
C LYS A 168 9.99 -10.27 -12.15
N GLU A 169 10.03 -9.38 -11.15
CA GLU A 169 11.25 -8.59 -10.85
C GLU A 169 12.10 -9.12 -9.69
N THR A 170 11.66 -10.15 -8.95
CA THR A 170 12.35 -10.67 -7.74
C THR A 170 13.10 -12.00 -7.95
N GLN A 171 13.40 -12.39 -9.19
CA GLN A 171 14.07 -13.66 -9.50
C GLN A 171 15.43 -13.56 -10.19
N ASN A 172 16.06 -12.38 -10.22
CA ASN A 172 17.44 -12.22 -10.69
C ASN A 172 18.34 -11.62 -9.61
#